data_AF-A0AAW0N6I8-F1
#
_entry.id   AF-A0AAW0N6I8-F1
#
_cell.length_a   1.000
_cell.length_b   1.000
_cell.length_c   1.000
_cell.angle_alpha   90.00
_cell.angle_beta   90.00
_cell.angle_gamma   90.00
#
_symmetry.space_group_name_H-M   'P 1'
#
loop_
_entity.id
_entity.type
_entity.pdbx_description
1 polymer ?
#
loop_
_entity_poly.entity_id
_entity_poly.type
_entity_poly.pdbx_seq_one_letter_code
_entity_poly.pdbx_strand_id
1 'polypeptide(L)'
;MADHLDIADALRQLQVDLTSHFDSKIGELQSTLITMNGSITTLSEQVSLIEHRISANEDKNSFLQDKVDDLENRSCSSNLRFLQIPERAEGRDTVDFIQRLIVLLLVKILHLAREKGELLFEGTKVFIYPDYSATPLEKRRMFDPVKRQLREKNLQYSLRYPAVLRVNIDGKFTQEEILLI
;
A
#
# COMPACT_ATOMS: atom_id res chain seq x y z
N MET A 1 76.94 -58.40 -39.48
CA MET A 1 75.69 -59.05 -39.01
C MET A 1 75.45 -58.78 -37.51
N ALA A 2 76.51 -58.71 -36.69
CA ALA A 2 76.41 -58.31 -35.26
C ALA A 2 76.01 -56.82 -35.04
N ASP A 3 76.62 -55.86 -35.75
CA ASP A 3 76.29 -54.43 -35.57
C ASP A 3 74.85 -54.03 -35.94
N HIS A 4 74.25 -54.73 -36.90
CA HIS A 4 72.86 -54.46 -37.30
C HIS A 4 71.84 -54.95 -36.27
N LEU A 5 72.21 -55.95 -35.44
CA LEU A 5 71.38 -56.48 -34.37
C LEU A 5 71.33 -55.49 -33.19
N ASP A 6 72.46 -54.86 -32.87
CA ASP A 6 72.60 -53.91 -31.77
C ASP A 6 71.81 -52.60 -32.02
N ILE A 7 71.83 -52.08 -33.26
CA ILE A 7 71.02 -50.91 -33.65
C ILE A 7 69.52 -51.22 -33.59
N ALA A 8 69.12 -52.43 -34.01
CA ALA A 8 67.72 -52.85 -33.95
C ALA A 8 67.21 -52.97 -32.51
N ASP A 9 68.06 -53.44 -31.59
CA ASP A 9 67.71 -53.55 -30.17
C ASP A 9 67.69 -52.18 -29.49
N ALA A 10 68.60 -51.26 -29.83
CA ALA A 10 68.55 -49.87 -29.35
C ALA A 10 67.27 -49.14 -29.82
N LEU A 11 66.84 -49.35 -31.08
CA LEU A 11 65.60 -48.78 -31.61
C LEU A 11 64.36 -49.37 -30.92
N ARG A 12 64.36 -50.67 -30.63
CA ARG A 12 63.29 -51.31 -29.84
C ARG A 12 63.24 -50.78 -28.42
N GLN A 13 64.38 -50.63 -27.76
CA GLN A 13 64.44 -50.09 -26.40
C GLN A 13 63.92 -48.64 -26.35
N LEU A 14 64.37 -47.80 -27.29
CA LEU A 14 63.88 -46.43 -27.43
C LEU A 14 62.35 -46.41 -27.66
N GLN A 15 61.84 -47.30 -28.51
CA GLN A 15 60.39 -47.40 -28.74
C GLN A 15 59.65 -47.74 -27.44
N VAL A 16 60.12 -48.73 -26.68
CA VAL A 16 59.53 -49.13 -25.39
C VAL A 16 59.60 -47.99 -24.37
N ASP A 17 60.72 -47.29 -24.29
CA ASP A 17 60.91 -46.18 -23.36
C ASP A 17 59.99 -44.99 -23.71
N LEU A 18 59.88 -44.61 -24.99
CA LEU A 18 58.93 -43.59 -25.41
C LEU A 18 57.49 -44.02 -25.14
N THR A 19 57.12 -45.27 -25.44
CA THR A 19 55.76 -45.77 -25.18
C THR A 19 55.44 -45.71 -23.69
N SER A 20 56.33 -46.20 -22.82
CA SER A 20 56.11 -46.18 -21.38
C SER A 20 56.04 -44.77 -20.78
N HIS A 21 56.90 -43.86 -21.25
CA HIS A 21 56.87 -42.46 -20.82
C HIS A 21 55.57 -41.77 -21.27
N PHE A 22 55.13 -42.00 -22.51
CA PHE A 22 53.86 -41.46 -22.98
C PHE A 22 52.68 -42.03 -22.21
N ASP A 23 52.63 -43.33 -21.94
CA ASP A 23 51.56 -43.96 -21.15
C ASP A 23 51.50 -43.38 -19.73
N SER A 24 52.66 -43.21 -19.08
CA SER A 24 52.74 -42.58 -17.76
C SER A 24 52.22 -41.14 -17.79
N LYS A 25 52.63 -40.33 -18.78
CA LYS A 25 52.20 -38.93 -18.88
C LYS A 25 50.73 -38.79 -19.25
N ILE A 26 50.22 -39.68 -20.11
CA ILE A 26 48.79 -39.77 -20.43
C ILE A 26 48.00 -40.14 -19.17
N GLY A 27 48.47 -41.08 -18.36
CA GLY A 27 47.84 -41.45 -17.10
C GLY A 27 47.80 -40.29 -16.09
N GLU A 28 48.90 -39.56 -15.94
CA GLU A 28 48.95 -38.36 -15.08
C GLU A 28 47.97 -37.28 -15.55
N LEU A 29 47.93 -37.00 -16.87
CA LEU A 29 46.99 -36.03 -17.44
C LEU A 29 45.54 -36.46 -17.24
N GLN A 30 45.22 -37.75 -17.41
CA GLN A 30 43.90 -38.31 -17.15
C GLN A 30 43.50 -38.13 -15.69
N SER A 31 44.39 -38.41 -14.74
CA SER A 31 44.11 -38.26 -13.31
C SER A 31 43.81 -36.79 -12.94
N THR A 32 44.54 -35.85 -13.53
CA THR A 32 44.34 -34.42 -13.32
C THR A 32 43.01 -33.96 -13.93
N LEU A 33 42.68 -34.45 -15.13
CA LEU A 33 41.40 -34.18 -15.80
C LEU A 33 40.20 -34.71 -15.00
N ILE A 34 40.30 -35.91 -14.43
CA ILE A 34 39.24 -36.47 -13.57
C ILE A 34 39.02 -35.59 -12.34
N THR A 35 40.10 -35.17 -11.69
CA THR A 35 40.04 -34.31 -10.50
C THR A 35 39.45 -32.93 -10.81
N MET A 36 39.87 -32.32 -11.92
CA MET A 36 39.30 -31.05 -12.40
C MET A 36 37.82 -31.20 -12.74
N ASN A 37 37.43 -32.27 -13.43
CA ASN A 37 36.03 -32.50 -13.80
C ASN A 37 35.14 -32.63 -12.55
N GLY A 38 35.59 -33.35 -11.52
CA GLY A 38 34.87 -33.45 -10.24
C GLY A 38 34.71 -32.07 -9.56
N SER A 39 35.77 -31.27 -9.54
CA SER A 39 35.72 -29.90 -8.99
C SER A 39 34.74 -29.01 -9.77
N ILE A 40 34.75 -29.09 -11.11
CA ILE A 40 33.83 -28.35 -11.99
C ILE A 40 32.37 -28.77 -11.76
N THR A 41 32.10 -30.06 -11.53
CA THR A 41 30.75 -30.53 -11.19
C THR A 41 30.29 -29.92 -9.87
N THR A 42 31.12 -29.96 -8.82
CA THR A 42 30.75 -29.39 -7.51
C THR A 42 30.54 -27.87 -7.58
N LEU A 43 31.38 -27.15 -8.34
CA LEU A 43 31.21 -25.70 -8.53
C LEU A 43 29.93 -25.38 -9.31
N SER A 44 29.61 -26.16 -10.34
CA SER A 44 28.36 -26.00 -11.10
C SER A 44 27.14 -26.17 -10.20
N GLU A 45 27.13 -27.16 -9.32
CA GLU A 45 26.05 -27.37 -8.35
C GLU A 45 25.93 -26.19 -7.36
N GLN A 46 27.06 -25.69 -6.86
CA GLN A 46 27.07 -24.54 -5.95
C GLN A 46 26.57 -23.25 -6.62
N VAL A 47 26.96 -22.99 -7.86
CA VAL A 47 26.49 -21.83 -8.64
C VAL A 47 24.97 -21.88 -8.80
N SER A 48 24.43 -23.04 -9.20
CA SER A 48 22.97 -23.21 -9.33
C SER A 48 22.22 -22.94 -8.02
N LEU A 49 22.75 -23.42 -6.88
CA LEU A 49 22.14 -23.15 -5.57
C LEU A 49 22.18 -21.65 -5.21
N ILE A 50 23.28 -20.96 -5.54
CA ILE A 50 23.42 -19.53 -5.29
C ILE A 50 22.41 -18.74 -6.15
N GLU A 51 22.28 -19.08 -7.43
CA GLU A 51 21.31 -18.45 -8.34
C GLU A 51 19.88 -18.57 -7.81
N HIS A 52 19.47 -19.76 -7.35
CA HIS A 52 18.15 -19.95 -6.74
C HIS A 52 17.95 -19.12 -5.46
N ARG A 53 18.97 -19.01 -4.61
CA ARG A 53 18.91 -18.20 -3.39
C ARG A 53 18.83 -16.71 -3.70
N ILE A 54 19.52 -16.25 -4.75
CA ILE A 54 19.46 -14.86 -5.21
C ILE A 54 18.06 -14.55 -5.70
N SER A 55 17.49 -15.36 -6.60
CA SER A 55 16.13 -15.17 -7.11
C SER A 55 15.10 -15.13 -5.98
N ALA A 56 15.15 -16.07 -5.03
CA ALA A 56 14.23 -16.08 -3.89
C ALA A 56 14.39 -14.86 -2.96
N ASN A 57 15.58 -14.28 -2.89
CA ASN A 57 15.83 -13.06 -2.11
C ASN A 57 15.40 -11.80 -2.86
N GLU A 58 15.56 -11.75 -4.18
CA GLU A 58 15.05 -10.68 -5.04
C GLU A 58 13.53 -10.58 -4.92
N ASP A 59 12.82 -11.71 -5.00
CA ASP A 59 11.36 -11.76 -4.82
C ASP A 59 10.94 -11.24 -3.43
N LYS A 60 11.64 -11.67 -2.37
CA LYS A 60 11.39 -11.20 -1.00
C LYS A 60 11.65 -9.71 -0.86
N ASN A 61 12.73 -9.20 -1.44
CA ASN A 61 13.05 -7.78 -1.39
C ASN A 61 12.01 -6.94 -2.12
N SER A 62 11.54 -7.39 -3.29
CA SER A 62 10.43 -6.72 -4.00
C SER A 62 9.18 -6.66 -3.13
N PHE A 63 8.77 -7.79 -2.54
CA PHE A 63 7.60 -7.85 -1.66
C PHE A 63 7.75 -6.94 -0.42
N LEU A 64 8.94 -6.91 0.18
CA LEU A 64 9.21 -6.06 1.34
C LEU A 64 9.20 -4.58 0.96
N GLN A 65 9.69 -4.23 -0.22
CA GLN A 65 9.63 -2.85 -0.74
C GLN A 65 8.18 -2.41 -0.88
N ASP A 66 7.34 -3.20 -1.57
CA ASP A 66 5.91 -2.90 -1.74
C ASP A 66 5.19 -2.73 -0.39
N LYS A 67 5.56 -3.56 0.59
CA LYS A 67 4.99 -3.49 1.94
C LYS A 67 5.41 -2.23 2.70
N VAL A 68 6.66 -1.80 2.57
CA VAL A 68 7.11 -0.54 3.18
C VAL A 68 6.39 0.64 2.54
N ASP A 69 6.30 0.66 1.21
CA ASP A 69 5.62 1.71 0.48
C ASP A 69 4.12 1.79 0.87
N ASP A 70 3.42 0.64 1.00
CA ASP A 70 2.04 0.60 1.51
C ASP A 70 1.95 1.18 2.94
N LEU A 71 2.86 0.79 3.84
CA LEU A 71 2.84 1.26 5.22
C LEU A 71 3.10 2.77 5.33
N GLU A 72 4.04 3.31 4.55
CA GLU A 72 4.32 4.74 4.49
C GLU A 72 3.10 5.52 3.95
N ASN A 73 2.50 5.02 2.87
CA ASN A 73 1.31 5.61 2.28
C ASN A 73 0.10 5.57 3.23
N ARG A 74 -0.10 4.44 3.94
CA ARG A 74 -1.15 4.32 4.96
C ARG A 74 -0.91 5.24 6.14
N SER A 75 0.32 5.40 6.60
CA SER A 75 0.65 6.34 7.66
C SER A 75 0.35 7.79 7.25
N CYS A 76 0.49 8.13 5.96
CA CYS A 76 0.21 9.46 5.44
C CYS A 76 -1.26 9.67 5.07
N SER A 77 -2.05 8.60 4.93
CA SER A 77 -3.45 8.65 4.47
C SER A 77 -4.40 9.48 5.34
N SER A 78 -4.08 9.63 6.63
CA SER A 78 -4.87 10.42 7.59
C SER A 78 -4.29 11.81 7.84
N ASN A 79 -3.14 12.14 7.26
CA ASN A 79 -2.51 13.45 7.43
C ASN A 79 -3.22 14.47 6.53
N LEU A 80 -3.73 15.55 7.12
CA LEU A 80 -4.35 16.64 6.39
C LEU A 80 -3.34 17.77 6.16
N ARG A 81 -3.21 18.23 4.91
CA ARG A 81 -2.40 19.40 4.54
C ARG A 81 -3.33 20.56 4.19
N PHE A 82 -3.31 21.60 5.01
CA PHE A 82 -4.03 22.84 4.73
C PHE A 82 -3.10 23.80 3.99
N LEU A 83 -3.39 24.03 2.70
CA LEU A 83 -2.63 24.96 1.88
C LEU A 83 -3.32 26.33 1.87
N GLN A 84 -2.53 27.39 1.65
CA GLN A 84 -3.02 28.77 1.49
C GLN A 84 -3.70 29.36 2.75
N ILE A 85 -3.37 28.86 3.95
CA ILE A 85 -3.74 29.55 5.19
C ILE A 85 -2.87 30.82 5.30
N PRO A 86 -3.45 32.01 5.52
CA PRO A 86 -2.67 33.22 5.75
C PRO A 86 -1.68 33.07 6.90
N GLU A 87 -0.45 33.57 6.71
CA GLU A 87 0.56 33.50 7.74
C GLU A 87 0.08 34.19 9.04
N ARG A 88 0.41 33.58 10.18
CA ARG A 88 0.05 34.06 11.53
C ARG A 88 -1.46 34.02 11.85
N ALA A 89 -2.29 33.39 11.00
CA ALA A 89 -3.72 33.18 11.28
C ALA A 89 -3.98 32.34 12.55
N GLU A 90 -3.02 31.51 12.95
CA GLU A 90 -3.06 30.72 14.18
C GLU A 90 -2.96 31.54 15.46
N GLY A 91 -2.39 32.75 15.40
CA GLY A 91 -2.20 33.60 16.57
C GLY A 91 -1.20 33.02 17.57
N ARG A 92 -1.58 32.99 18.86
CA ARG A 92 -0.73 32.48 19.96
C ARG A 92 -0.99 31.01 20.30
N ASP A 93 -2.13 30.47 19.89
CA ASP A 93 -2.57 29.12 20.23
C ASP A 93 -3.00 28.38 18.96
N THR A 94 -2.11 27.48 18.52
CA THR A 94 -2.30 26.66 17.32
C THR A 94 -3.38 25.60 17.51
N VAL A 95 -3.55 25.08 18.73
CA VAL A 95 -4.52 24.01 19.02
C VAL A 95 -5.94 24.55 18.90
N ASP A 96 -6.21 25.69 19.53
CA ASP A 96 -7.48 26.40 19.45
C ASP A 96 -7.79 26.85 18.01
N PHE A 97 -6.77 27.30 17.27
CA PHE A 97 -6.91 27.59 15.84
C PHE A 97 -7.35 26.37 15.02
N ILE A 98 -6.65 25.23 15.15
CA ILE A 98 -6.98 24.01 14.40
C ILE A 98 -8.35 23.47 14.79
N GLN A 99 -8.71 23.52 16.08
CA GLN A 99 -10.03 23.11 16.56
C GLN A 99 -11.14 23.93 15.89
N ARG A 100 -10.98 25.26 15.84
CA ARG A 100 -11.93 26.13 15.13
C ARG A 100 -11.95 25.88 13.63
N LEU A 101 -10.79 25.70 13.01
CA LEU A 101 -10.68 25.47 11.57
C LEU A 101 -11.42 24.20 11.14
N ILE A 102 -11.21 23.08 11.84
CA ILE A 102 -11.88 21.81 11.55
C ILE A 102 -13.40 21.96 11.68
N VAL A 103 -13.87 22.57 12.77
CA VAL A 103 -15.31 22.81 12.99
C VAL A 103 -15.90 23.67 11.86
N LEU A 104 -15.21 24.73 11.46
CA LEU A 104 -15.64 25.60 10.37
C LEU A 104 -15.76 24.84 9.04
N LEU A 105 -14.77 24.02 8.70
CA LEU A 105 -14.76 23.22 7.47
C LEU A 105 -15.90 22.18 7.46
N LEU A 106 -16.16 21.50 8.57
CA LEU A 106 -17.27 20.55 8.70
C LEU A 106 -18.62 21.23 8.50
N VAL A 107 -18.83 22.41 9.09
CA VAL A 107 -20.06 23.19 8.90
C VAL A 107 -20.24 23.61 7.43
N LYS A 108 -19.14 23.94 6.74
CA LYS A 108 -19.16 24.31 5.33
C LYS A 108 -19.52 23.11 4.44
N ILE A 109 -18.96 21.93 4.71
CA ILE A 109 -19.31 20.69 4.01
C ILE A 109 -20.80 20.40 4.13
N LEU A 110 -21.38 20.56 5.33
CA LEU A 110 -22.81 20.35 5.56
C LEU A 110 -23.69 21.34 4.79
N HIS A 111 -23.27 22.60 4.67
CA HIS A 111 -23.99 23.59 3.84
C HIS A 111 -23.94 23.21 2.37
N LEU A 112 -22.74 22.94 1.84
CA LEU A 112 -22.55 22.56 0.44
C LEU A 112 -23.33 21.29 0.08
N ALA A 113 -23.38 20.31 0.99
CA ALA A 113 -24.17 19.11 0.82
C ALA A 113 -25.68 19.41 0.67
N ARG A 114 -26.20 20.35 1.48
CA ARG A 114 -27.61 20.76 1.42
C ARG A 114 -27.94 21.59 0.17
N GLU A 115 -27.05 22.49 -0.20
CA GLU A 115 -27.22 23.34 -1.39
C GLU A 115 -27.19 22.52 -2.69
N LYS A 116 -26.27 21.56 -2.78
CA LYS A 116 -26.18 20.65 -3.93
C LYS A 116 -27.39 19.70 -4.03
N GLY A 117 -28.06 19.42 -2.90
CA GLY A 117 -29.22 18.56 -2.85
C GLY A 117 -28.85 17.08 -2.94
N GLU A 118 -29.08 16.47 -4.10
CA GLU A 118 -28.78 15.04 -4.29
C GLU A 118 -27.27 14.79 -4.47
N LEU A 119 -26.71 13.92 -3.63
CA LEU A 119 -25.31 13.52 -3.68
C LEU A 119 -25.21 12.05 -4.13
N LEU A 120 -24.42 11.80 -5.18
CA LEU A 120 -24.12 10.47 -5.70
C LEU A 120 -22.62 10.17 -5.53
N PHE A 121 -22.29 8.98 -5.02
CA PHE A 121 -20.94 8.42 -4.97
C PHE A 121 -20.99 7.06 -5.66
N GLU A 122 -20.25 6.90 -6.77
CA GLU A 122 -20.25 5.66 -7.58
C GLU A 122 -21.67 5.18 -7.98
N GLY A 123 -22.55 6.13 -8.32
CA GLY A 123 -23.95 5.85 -8.66
C GLY A 123 -24.88 5.59 -7.46
N THR A 124 -24.35 5.56 -6.23
CA THR A 124 -25.12 5.36 -5.01
C THR A 124 -25.46 6.69 -4.34
N LYS A 125 -26.72 6.87 -3.92
CA LYS A 125 -27.15 8.07 -3.19
C LYS A 125 -26.58 8.10 -1.78
N VAL A 126 -25.85 9.19 -1.46
CA VAL A 126 -25.22 9.41 -0.16
C VAL A 126 -25.90 10.56 0.58
N PHE A 127 -25.94 10.47 1.90
CA PHE A 127 -26.47 11.52 2.75
C PHE A 127 -25.42 11.95 3.77
N ILE A 128 -25.24 13.26 3.95
CA ILE A 128 -24.31 13.85 4.90
C ILE A 128 -25.12 14.58 5.97
N TYR A 129 -25.02 14.12 7.22
CA TYR A 129 -25.66 14.73 8.37
C TYR A 129 -24.67 14.89 9.52
N PRO A 130 -24.88 15.85 10.44
CA PRO A 130 -24.11 15.91 11.67
C PRO A 130 -24.36 14.66 12.52
N ASP A 131 -23.31 14.14 13.13
CA ASP A 131 -23.40 13.05 14.10
C ASP A 131 -23.86 13.61 15.45
N TYR A 132 -25.05 13.21 15.90
CA TYR A 132 -25.61 13.62 17.19
C TYR A 132 -25.59 12.43 18.14
N SER A 133 -25.34 12.68 19.43
CA SER A 133 -25.50 11.66 20.46
C SER A 133 -26.94 11.13 20.53
N ALA A 134 -27.15 10.00 21.21
CA ALA A 134 -28.45 9.33 21.26
C ALA A 134 -29.59 10.25 21.74
N THR A 135 -29.33 11.08 22.75
CA THR A 135 -30.36 11.89 23.40
C THR A 135 -30.95 12.99 22.50
N PRO A 136 -30.18 13.84 21.76
CA PRO A 136 -30.79 14.72 20.78
C PRO A 136 -31.40 13.98 19.59
N LEU A 137 -30.85 12.83 19.19
CA LEU A 137 -31.35 12.09 18.03
C LEU A 137 -32.76 11.50 18.29
N GLU A 138 -33.00 10.97 19.49
CA GLU A 138 -34.31 10.49 19.92
C GLU A 138 -35.35 11.61 19.86
N LYS A 139 -35.06 12.78 20.45
CA LYS A 139 -35.94 13.95 20.38
C LYS A 139 -36.21 14.39 18.95
N ARG A 140 -35.20 14.32 18.07
CA ARG A 140 -35.34 14.64 16.64
C ARG A 140 -36.21 13.65 15.87
N ARG A 141 -36.17 12.36 16.24
CA ARG A 141 -37.03 11.30 15.66
C ARG A 141 -38.48 11.48 16.06
N MET A 142 -38.76 12.02 17.24
CA MET A 142 -40.14 12.32 17.65
C MET A 142 -40.83 13.33 16.72
N PHE A 143 -40.07 14.14 15.99
CA PHE A 143 -40.61 15.03 14.94
C PHE A 143 -40.86 14.33 13.59
N ASP A 144 -40.53 13.04 13.40
CA ASP A 144 -40.72 12.33 12.12
C ASP A 144 -42.17 12.35 11.60
N PRO A 145 -43.21 12.12 12.44
CA PRO A 145 -44.60 12.24 12.01
C PRO A 145 -44.93 13.67 11.53
N VAL A 146 -44.49 14.68 12.27
CA VAL A 146 -44.71 16.10 11.94
C VAL A 146 -44.00 16.47 10.64
N LYS A 147 -42.74 16.06 10.46
CA LYS A 147 -41.98 16.27 9.22
C LYS A 147 -42.63 15.60 8.02
N ARG A 148 -43.32 14.46 8.20
CA ARG A 148 -44.08 13.82 7.12
C ARG A 148 -45.26 14.70 6.69
N GLN A 149 -46.06 15.15 7.64
CA GLN A 149 -47.19 16.04 7.38
C GLN A 149 -46.76 17.38 6.76
N LEU A 150 -45.64 17.95 7.21
CA LEU A 150 -45.10 19.19 6.63
C LEU A 150 -44.66 19.01 5.17
N ARG A 151 -44.07 17.84 4.83
CA ARG A 151 -43.72 17.49 3.45
C ARG A 151 -44.95 17.31 2.56
N GLU A 152 -45.99 16.63 3.05
CA GLU A 152 -47.26 16.46 2.35
C GLU A 152 -47.93 17.80 2.05
N LYS A 153 -47.79 18.78 2.94
CA LYS A 153 -48.32 20.15 2.79
C LYS A 153 -47.38 21.09 2.03
N ASN A 154 -46.24 20.61 1.49
CA ASN A 154 -45.20 21.41 0.84
C ASN A 154 -44.70 22.61 1.68
N LEU A 155 -44.74 22.49 3.01
CA LEU A 155 -44.25 23.52 3.92
C LEU A 155 -42.75 23.34 4.16
N GLN A 156 -41.99 24.42 3.97
CA GLN A 156 -40.57 24.41 4.29
C GLN A 156 -40.39 24.39 5.82
N TYR A 157 -39.46 23.56 6.29
CA TYR A 157 -39.12 23.47 7.71
C TYR A 157 -37.63 23.25 7.89
N SER A 158 -37.14 23.54 9.10
CA SER A 158 -35.77 23.27 9.51
C SER A 158 -35.73 22.73 10.93
N LEU A 159 -34.79 21.84 11.22
CA LEU A 159 -34.57 21.28 12.55
C LEU A 159 -33.24 21.82 13.09
N ARG A 160 -33.29 22.71 14.08
CA ARG A 160 -32.11 23.33 14.69
C ARG A 160 -31.60 22.51 15.87
N TYR A 161 -30.32 22.73 16.20
CA TYR A 161 -29.70 22.14 17.39
C TYR A 161 -30.34 22.69 18.68
N PRO A 162 -30.52 21.86 19.73
CA PRO A 162 -30.31 20.41 19.74
C PRO A 162 -31.46 19.63 19.08
N ALA A 163 -32.72 20.04 19.23
CA ALA A 163 -33.89 19.40 18.61
C ALA A 163 -35.09 20.36 18.54
N VAL A 164 -34.95 21.46 17.78
CA VAL A 164 -35.99 22.49 17.66
C VAL A 164 -36.54 22.52 16.23
N LEU A 165 -37.81 22.19 16.05
CA LEU A 165 -38.47 22.27 14.74
C LEU A 165 -38.96 23.70 14.49
N ARG A 166 -38.53 24.29 13.37
CA ARG A 166 -39.03 25.56 12.83
C ARG A 166 -39.75 25.32 11.53
N VAL A 167 -40.94 25.90 11.39
CA VAL A 167 -41.73 25.85 10.16
C VAL A 167 -41.74 27.23 9.54
N ASN A 168 -41.62 27.30 8.21
CA ASN A 168 -41.79 28.51 7.44
C ASN A 168 -43.26 28.62 7.05
N ILE A 169 -43.92 29.68 7.51
CA ILE A 169 -45.28 30.04 7.13
C ILE A 169 -45.18 31.42 6.47
N ASP A 170 -45.52 31.50 5.18
CA ASP A 170 -45.55 32.75 4.40
C ASP A 170 -44.26 33.59 4.44
N GLY A 171 -43.10 32.92 4.37
CA GLY A 171 -41.79 33.57 4.37
C GLY A 171 -41.29 33.99 5.77
N LYS A 172 -42.06 33.69 6.83
CA LYS A 172 -41.67 33.92 8.22
C LYS A 172 -41.53 32.58 8.95
N PHE A 173 -40.35 32.33 9.51
CA PHE A 173 -40.17 31.20 10.41
C PHE A 173 -40.90 31.46 11.72
N THR A 174 -41.63 30.46 12.21
CA THR A 174 -42.30 30.53 13.52
C THR A 174 -41.29 30.88 14.62
N GLN A 175 -41.63 31.87 15.45
CA GLN A 175 -40.84 32.23 16.65
C GLN A 175 -40.99 31.18 17.75
N GLU A 176 -42.11 30.45 17.74
CA GLU A 176 -42.38 29.35 18.66
C GLU A 176 -41.48 28.16 18.34
N GLU A 177 -40.56 27.89 19.26
CA GLU A 177 -39.74 26.71 19.25
C GLU A 177 -40.61 25.54 19.72
N ILE A 178 -40.99 24.66 18.79
CA ILE A 178 -41.69 23.43 19.16
C ILE A 178 -40.66 22.53 19.84
N LEU A 179 -40.54 22.64 21.16
CA LEU A 179 -39.85 21.67 21.99
C LEU A 179 -40.78 20.48 22.22
N LEU A 180 -40.30 19.28 21.89
CA LEU A 180 -40.82 18.09 22.51
C LEU A 180 -40.16 17.96 23.89
N ILE A 181 -41.00 18.06 24.93
CA ILE A 181 -40.63 17.78 26.32
C ILE A 181 -40.24 16.30 26.41
#